data_AF-A0A9D4X4C3-F1
#
_entry.id   AF-A0A9D4X4C3-F1
#
_cell.length_a   1.000
_cell.length_b   1.000
_cell.length_c   1.000
_cell.angle_alpha   90.00
_cell.angle_beta   90.00
_cell.angle_gamma   90.00
#
_symmetry.space_group_name_H-M   'P 1'
#
loop_
_entity.id
_entity.type
_entity.pdbx_description
1 polymer ?
#
loop_
_entity_poly.entity_id
_entity_poly.type
_entity_poly.pdbx_seq_one_letter_code
_entity_poly.pdbx_strand_id
1 'polypeptide(L)'
;MYNVMFAFTSPGAKVDNRFNNGRCPPNFRIQGQSCHRIGSMLPMPGQNPRFAQLYVYDIENEIENRMHGFRSKSGVDVNIVRKLSEMLYEHNIHAQSFRMARDRLCEEG
;
A
#
# COMPACT_ATOMS: atom_id res chain seq x y z
N MET A 1 0.97 4.36 10.79
CA MET A 1 1.11 4.74 9.36
C MET A 1 2.03 3.80 8.60
N TYR A 2 3.20 3.43 9.15
CA TYR A 2 4.18 2.57 8.46
C TYR A 2 3.60 1.26 7.91
N ASN A 3 2.83 0.49 8.70
CA ASN A 3 2.29 -0.79 8.22
C ASN A 3 1.46 -0.67 6.94
N VAL A 4 0.61 0.36 6.82
CA VAL A 4 -0.20 0.56 5.62
C VAL A 4 0.62 1.09 4.45
N MET A 5 1.69 1.84 4.71
CA MET A 5 2.63 2.34 3.69
C MET A 5 3.38 1.21 2.99
N PHE A 6 3.60 0.09 3.68
CA PHE A 6 4.27 -1.09 3.14
C PHE A 6 3.33 -2.26 2.81
N ALA A 7 2.02 -2.07 2.95
CA ALA A 7 1.05 -3.10 2.62
C ALA A 7 1.00 -3.37 1.10
N PHE A 8 1.01 -4.64 0.72
CA PHE A 8 0.87 -5.06 -0.69
C PHE A 8 -0.57 -5.01 -1.20
N THR A 9 -1.54 -5.10 -0.29
CA THR A 9 -2.97 -5.14 -0.66
C THR A 9 -3.79 -4.28 0.28
N SER A 10 -4.92 -3.80 -0.23
CA SER A 10 -5.94 -3.19 0.62
C SER A 10 -6.88 -4.25 1.19
N PRO A 11 -7.45 -4.03 2.39
CA PRO A 11 -8.50 -4.89 2.89
C PRO A 11 -9.75 -4.76 2.02
N GLY A 12 -10.24 -5.88 1.51
CA GLY A 12 -11.55 -6.02 0.92
C GLY A 12 -12.53 -6.56 1.95
N ALA A 13 -13.46 -5.74 2.42
CA ALA A 13 -14.50 -6.17 3.33
C ALA A 13 -15.81 -5.45 3.04
N LYS A 14 -16.94 -6.14 3.21
CA LYS A 14 -18.26 -5.50 3.20
C LYS A 14 -18.53 -4.95 4.59
N VAL A 15 -18.27 -3.65 4.75
CA VAL A 15 -18.51 -2.93 6.00
C VAL A 15 -20.01 -2.68 6.14
N ASP A 16 -20.56 -3.08 7.27
CA ASP A 16 -21.95 -2.83 7.61
C ASP A 16 -22.08 -1.53 8.42
N ASN A 17 -22.50 -0.46 7.75
CA ASN A 17 -22.62 0.87 8.34
C ASN A 17 -23.97 1.11 9.04
N ARG A 18 -24.88 0.12 9.08
CA ARG A 18 -26.24 0.31 9.59
C ARG A 18 -26.31 0.56 11.10
N PHE A 19 -25.26 0.19 11.83
CA PHE A 19 -25.27 0.15 13.30
C PHE A 19 -24.58 1.36 13.97
N ASN A 20 -23.98 2.28 13.20
CA ASN A 20 -23.16 3.38 13.75
C ASN A 20 -23.91 4.72 13.95
N ASN A 21 -25.25 4.73 13.91
CA ASN A 21 -26.05 5.96 14.01
C ASN A 21 -26.54 6.27 15.44
N GLY A 22 -26.07 5.55 16.46
CA GLY A 22 -26.48 5.71 17.86
C GLY A 22 -25.49 6.50 18.74
N ARG A 23 -25.81 6.66 20.02
CA ARG A 23 -24.92 7.27 21.04
C ARG A 23 -23.86 6.31 21.60
N CYS A 24 -23.82 5.07 21.12
CA CYS A 24 -22.84 4.07 21.57
C CYS A 24 -21.47 4.29 20.89
N PRO A 25 -20.38 3.79 21.49
CA PRO A 25 -19.08 3.75 20.85
C PRO A 25 -19.16 3.08 19.47
N PRO A 26 -18.45 3.59 18.45
CA PRO A 26 -18.55 3.07 17.10
C PRO A 26 -18.19 1.58 17.02
N ASN A 27 -19.03 0.78 16.37
CA ASN A 27 -18.76 -0.63 16.12
C ASN A 27 -18.37 -0.86 14.65
N PHE A 28 -17.29 -1.60 14.42
CA PHE A 28 -16.89 -2.02 13.07
C PHE A 28 -17.35 -3.45 12.83
N ARG A 29 -18.35 -3.63 11.95
CA ARG A 29 -18.92 -4.94 11.62
C ARG A 29 -18.60 -5.30 10.18
N ILE A 30 -17.92 -6.43 10.00
CA ILE A 30 -17.67 -7.05 8.69
C ILE A 30 -18.68 -8.17 8.49
N GLN A 31 -19.38 -8.18 7.36
CA GLN A 31 -20.25 -9.31 6.98
C GLN A 31 -19.63 -10.11 5.84
N GLY A 32 -19.70 -11.45 5.93
CA GLY A 32 -19.15 -12.37 4.93
C GLY A 32 -17.65 -12.60 5.07
N GLN A 33 -16.98 -12.94 3.96
CA GLN A 33 -15.54 -13.16 3.92
C GLN A 33 -14.77 -11.85 3.70
N SER A 34 -13.68 -11.65 4.44
CA SER A 34 -12.66 -10.66 4.09
C SER A 34 -11.81 -11.19 2.93
N CYS A 35 -11.58 -10.36 1.91
CA CYS A 35 -10.66 -10.64 0.82
C CYS A 35 -9.52 -9.62 0.76
N HIS A 36 -8.46 -9.94 0.02
CA HIS A 36 -7.38 -9.00 -0.27
C HIS A 36 -7.62 -8.37 -1.64
N ARG A 37 -7.57 -7.03 -1.73
CA ARG A 37 -7.71 -6.28 -2.98
C ARG A 37 -6.34 -5.76 -3.40
N ILE A 38 -5.74 -6.45 -4.36
CA ILE A 38 -4.40 -6.15 -4.88
C ILE A 38 -4.41 -5.03 -5.95
N GLY A 39 -5.45 -4.96 -6.78
CA GLY A 39 -5.56 -3.99 -7.86
C GLY A 39 -4.71 -4.33 -9.08
N SER A 40 -4.54 -3.37 -9.99
CA SER A 40 -3.67 -3.49 -11.16
C SER A 40 -2.19 -3.39 -10.78
N MET A 41 -1.31 -3.97 -11.60
CA MET A 41 0.13 -3.96 -11.37
C MET A 41 0.76 -2.55 -11.51
N LEU A 42 0.26 -1.75 -12.44
CA LEU A 42 0.66 -0.36 -12.65
C LEU A 42 -0.52 0.59 -12.30
N PRO A 43 -0.23 1.83 -11.87
CA PRO A 43 -1.26 2.83 -11.69
C PRO A 43 -1.94 3.16 -13.03
N MET A 44 -3.23 3.47 -12.98
CA MET A 44 -3.93 4.02 -14.15
C MET A 44 -3.38 5.42 -14.48
N PRO A 45 -3.46 5.86 -15.75
CA PRO A 45 -3.02 7.20 -16.14
C PRO A 45 -3.60 8.29 -15.24
N GLY A 46 -2.74 9.15 -14.70
CA GLY A 46 -3.12 10.25 -13.80
C GLY A 46 -3.47 9.85 -12.36
N GLN A 47 -3.29 8.58 -11.97
CA GLN A 47 -3.47 8.12 -10.59
C GLN A 47 -2.14 7.92 -9.89
N ASN A 48 -2.07 8.28 -8.60
CA ASN A 48 -0.91 7.98 -7.77
C ASN A 48 -0.80 6.47 -7.50
N PRO A 49 0.41 5.90 -7.46
CA PRO A 49 0.64 4.50 -7.11
C PRO A 49 0.18 4.18 -5.69
N ARG A 50 -0.34 2.98 -5.47
CA ARG A 50 -0.78 2.50 -4.15
C ARG A 50 -0.44 1.03 -3.93
N PHE A 51 -0.24 0.66 -2.66
CA PHE A 51 -0.01 -0.72 -2.23
C PHE A 51 1.14 -1.39 -3.02
N ALA A 52 0.89 -2.56 -3.64
CA ALA A 52 1.87 -3.28 -4.45
C ALA A 52 2.51 -2.43 -5.58
N GLN A 53 1.78 -1.46 -6.13
CA GLN A 53 2.29 -0.59 -7.19
C GLN A 53 3.48 0.25 -6.71
N LEU A 54 3.59 0.54 -5.41
CA LEU A 54 4.72 1.29 -4.81
C LEU A 54 6.04 0.50 -4.81
N TYR A 55 6.00 -0.79 -5.16
CA TYR A 55 7.20 -1.62 -5.34
C TYR A 55 7.61 -1.76 -6.82
N VAL A 56 6.79 -1.26 -7.75
CA VAL A 56 6.98 -1.40 -9.19
C VAL A 56 7.16 -0.04 -9.87
N TYR A 57 6.37 0.95 -9.47
CA TYR A 57 6.33 2.27 -10.08
C TYR A 57 7.45 3.18 -9.58
N ASP A 58 8.20 3.79 -10.51
CA ASP A 58 9.17 4.88 -10.31
C ASP A 58 10.08 4.73 -9.06
N ILE A 59 11.23 4.09 -9.30
CA ILE A 59 12.21 3.73 -8.27
C ILE A 59 12.94 4.93 -7.69
N GLU A 60 13.19 5.96 -8.51
CA GLU A 60 14.00 7.11 -8.12
C GLU A 60 13.26 7.91 -7.04
N ASN A 61 11.94 7.92 -7.15
CA ASN A 61 11.05 8.65 -6.26
C ASN A 61 10.26 7.72 -5.33
N GLU A 62 10.67 6.46 -5.10
CA GLU A 62 9.87 5.49 -4.32
C GLU A 62 9.51 6.02 -2.92
N ILE A 63 10.50 6.57 -2.20
CA ILE A 63 10.30 7.11 -0.86
C ILE A 63 9.35 8.32 -0.91
N GLU A 64 9.49 9.18 -1.91
CA GLU A 64 8.62 10.34 -2.10
C GLU A 64 7.19 9.92 -2.44
N ASN A 65 7.03 8.94 -3.34
CA ASN A 65 5.76 8.35 -3.73
C ASN A 65 5.04 7.72 -2.53
N ARG A 66 5.78 6.99 -1.68
CA ARG A 66 5.25 6.45 -0.42
C ARG A 66 4.83 7.56 0.54
N MET A 67 5.59 8.65 0.65
CA MET A 67 5.26 9.79 1.51
C MET A 67 4.09 10.63 0.96
N HIS A 68 3.93 10.69 -0.36
CA HIS A 68 2.87 11.45 -1.04
C HIS A 68 1.51 10.73 -0.98
N GLY A 69 1.51 9.39 -0.93
CA GLY A 69 0.29 8.58 -0.82
C GLY A 69 -0.52 8.79 0.47
N PHE A 70 0.05 9.43 1.50
CA PHE A 70 -0.60 9.64 2.80
C PHE A 70 -0.92 11.11 3.07
N ARG A 71 -2.21 11.40 3.25
CA ARG A 71 -2.74 12.76 3.50
C ARG A 71 -2.28 13.38 4.82
N SER A 72 -1.95 12.56 5.81
CA SER A 72 -1.40 13.02 7.09
C SER A 72 0.06 12.61 7.20
N LYS A 73 0.95 13.59 7.07
CA LYS A 73 2.41 13.40 7.23
C LYS A 73 2.85 13.55 8.70
N SER A 74 1.96 13.96 9.61
CA SER A 74 2.32 14.19 11.00
C SER A 74 2.74 12.89 11.68
N GLY A 75 4.02 12.78 12.05
CA GLY A 75 4.58 11.63 12.76
C GLY A 75 5.16 10.51 11.89
N VAL A 76 5.32 10.73 10.57
CA VAL A 76 6.06 9.80 9.69
C VAL A 76 7.47 10.34 9.44
N ASP A 77 8.48 9.59 9.86
CA ASP A 77 9.90 9.87 9.67
C ASP A 77 10.40 9.19 8.39
N VAL A 78 10.91 10.00 7.47
CA VAL A 78 11.45 9.55 6.19
C VAL A 78 12.59 8.54 6.35
N ASN A 79 13.40 8.66 7.41
CA ASN A 79 14.49 7.72 7.67
C ASN A 79 13.98 6.35 8.09
N ILE A 80 12.86 6.31 8.82
CA ILE A 80 12.19 5.04 9.16
C ILE A 80 11.62 4.41 7.89
N VAL A 81 10.98 5.21 7.02
CA VAL A 81 10.47 4.73 5.73
C VAL A 81 11.61 4.11 4.90
N ARG A 82 12.74 4.80 4.78
CA ARG A 82 13.89 4.31 4.02
C ARG A 82 14.44 2.99 4.59
N LYS A 83 14.66 2.91 5.92
CA LYS A 83 15.13 1.67 6.56
C LYS A 83 14.14 0.51 6.41
N LEU A 84 12.84 0.79 6.48
CA LEU A 84 11.81 -0.22 6.27
C LEU A 84 11.77 -0.70 4.81
N SER A 85 11.92 0.20 3.83
CA SER A 85 12.06 -0.16 2.42
C SER A 85 13.26 -1.09 2.21
N GLU A 86 14.44 -0.71 2.70
CA GLU A 86 15.68 -1.51 2.60
C GLU A 86 15.49 -2.90 3.21
N MET A 87 14.99 -2.98 4.45
CA MET A 87 14.76 -4.23 5.17
C MET A 87 13.75 -5.15 4.45
N LEU A 88 12.66 -4.59 3.91
CA LEU A 88 11.70 -5.38 3.15
C LEU A 88 12.29 -5.87 1.83
N TYR A 89 13.12 -5.08 1.16
CA TYR A 89 13.80 -5.54 -0.05
C TYR A 89 14.78 -6.67 0.21
N GLU A 90 15.48 -6.62 1.34
CA GLU A 90 16.45 -7.64 1.70
C GLU A 90 15.78 -8.97 2.11
N HIS A 91 14.64 -8.91 2.81
CA HIS A 91 14.10 -10.10 3.49
C HIS A 91 12.70 -10.54 3.04
N ASN A 92 11.92 -9.68 2.39
CA ASN A 92 10.55 -10.02 2.01
C ASN A 92 10.49 -10.54 0.57
N ILE A 93 10.20 -11.83 0.41
CA ILE A 93 10.12 -12.49 -0.91
C ILE A 93 9.07 -11.86 -1.83
N HIS A 94 7.98 -11.30 -1.29
CA HIS A 94 7.00 -10.58 -2.10
C HIS A 94 7.56 -9.25 -2.60
N ALA A 95 8.22 -8.47 -1.75
CA ALA A 95 8.89 -7.23 -2.17
C ALA A 95 9.90 -7.51 -3.30
N GLN A 96 10.68 -8.59 -3.16
CA GLN A 96 11.62 -9.05 -4.19
C GLN A 96 10.91 -9.47 -5.47
N SER A 97 9.78 -10.16 -5.37
CA SER A 97 9.00 -10.61 -6.53
C SER A 97 8.43 -9.44 -7.33
N PHE A 98 7.87 -8.43 -6.65
CA PHE A 98 7.38 -7.21 -7.32
C PHE A 98 8.53 -6.41 -7.94
N ARG A 99 9.69 -6.35 -7.29
CA ARG A 99 10.90 -5.72 -7.82
C ARG A 99 11.40 -6.42 -9.09
N MET A 100 11.41 -7.75 -9.11
CA MET A 100 11.77 -8.51 -10.31
C MET A 100 10.76 -8.28 -11.44
N ALA A 101 9.47 -8.22 -11.11
CA ALA A 101 8.43 -7.98 -12.10
C ALA A 101 8.54 -6.57 -12.71
N ARG A 102 8.99 -5.59 -11.93
CA ARG A 102 9.40 -4.27 -12.44
C ARG A 102 10.55 -4.37 -13.43
N ASP A 103 11.64 -5.06 -13.07
CA ASP A 103 12.84 -5.11 -13.91
C ASP A 103 12.50 -5.62 -15.31
N ARG A 104 11.64 -6.64 -15.38
CA ARG A 104 11.11 -7.15 -16.66
C ARG A 104 10.27 -6.12 -17.44
N LEU A 105 9.43 -5.35 -16.76
CA LEU A 105 8.64 -4.29 -17.41
C LEU A 105 9.51 -3.13 -17.94
N CYS A 106 10.66 -2.88 -17.33
CA CYS A 106 11.61 -1.88 -17.81
C CYS A 106 12.46 -2.38 -18.99
N GLU A 107 12.70 -3.69 -19.09
CA GLU A 107 13.45 -4.30 -20.21
C GLU A 107 12.60 -4.43 -21.49
N GLU A 108 11.27 -4.51 -21.36
CA GLU A 108 10.32 -4.66 -22.48
C GLU A 108 9.81 -3.31 -23.04
N GLY A 109 10.33 -2.18 -22.53
CA GLY A 109 9.91 -0.81 -22.86
C GLY A 109 10.78 -0.06 -23.85
#